data_AF-A0A1Y0BNX8-F1
#
_entry.id   AF-A0A1Y0BNX8-F1
#
_cell.length_a   1.000
_cell.length_b   1.000
_cell.length_c   1.000
_cell.angle_alpha   90.00
_cell.angle_beta   90.00
_cell.angle_gamma   90.00
#
_symmetry.space_group_name_H-M   'P 1'
#
loop_
_entity.id
_entity.type
_entity.pdbx_description
1 polymer ?
#
loop_
_entity_poly.entity_id
_entity_poly.type
_entity_poly.pdbx_seq_one_letter_code
_entity_poly.pdbx_strand_id
1 'polypeptide(L)'
;MKYQEQPTKDGKQTKLGRINMNVFPNLFVATSGSNLALRVPKGPTSTEIWIWSCYDGKSTDDLRNMQRQRSESHFGPSGLFEQEDGENWDQSTSGTRGKVSSRYPLNYSMSIKHGEVLHQEGTAPRVETHMNEHAQLWTYRAWADFMAAKDWDELRANHSIPEGFV
;
A
#
# COMPACT_ATOMS: atom_id res chain seq x y z
N MET A 1 12.72 -11.29 18.53
CA MET A 1 11.40 -11.89 18.27
C MET A 1 11.57 -12.92 17.17
N LYS A 2 11.57 -14.22 17.49
CA LYS A 2 11.76 -15.28 16.48
C LYS A 2 10.46 -15.42 15.70
N TYR A 3 10.51 -15.29 14.37
CA TYR A 3 9.36 -15.61 13.51
C TYR A 3 9.09 -17.10 13.67
N GLN A 4 7.88 -17.46 14.11
CA GLN A 4 7.44 -18.85 14.06
C GLN A 4 7.32 -19.23 12.57
N GLU A 5 8.12 -20.20 12.16
CA GLU A 5 8.02 -20.83 10.85
C GLU A 5 6.68 -21.57 10.78
N GLN A 6 5.82 -21.14 9.85
CA GLN A 6 4.60 -21.89 9.54
C GLN A 6 4.97 -23.06 8.61
N PRO A 7 4.67 -24.31 8.96
CA PRO A 7 4.96 -25.44 8.10
C PRO A 7 4.02 -25.40 6.88
N THR A 8 4.60 -25.51 5.69
CA THR A 8 3.86 -25.67 4.43
C THR A 8 4.15 -27.03 3.82
N LYS A 9 3.17 -27.60 3.11
CA LYS A 9 3.12 -29.01 2.69
C LYS A 9 4.24 -29.47 1.74
N ASP A 10 4.96 -28.56 1.08
CA ASP A 10 5.85 -28.91 -0.04
C ASP A 10 7.32 -28.52 0.14
N GLY A 11 7.73 -28.04 1.34
CA GLY A 11 9.13 -27.65 1.62
C GLY A 11 9.65 -26.47 0.80
N LYS A 12 8.87 -25.95 -0.15
CA LYS A 12 9.14 -24.70 -0.88
C LYS A 12 8.60 -23.56 -0.04
N GLN A 13 9.48 -22.85 0.65
CA GLN A 13 9.14 -21.51 1.12
C GLN A 13 8.74 -20.69 -0.10
N THR A 14 7.45 -20.37 -0.26
CA THR A 14 7.09 -19.14 -0.95
C THR A 14 7.65 -18.02 -0.09
N LYS A 15 8.88 -17.59 -0.40
CA LYS A 15 9.47 -16.36 0.11
C LYS A 15 8.71 -15.16 -0.47
N LEU A 16 7.40 -15.08 -0.23
CA LEU A 16 6.76 -13.77 -0.27
C LEU A 16 7.32 -13.02 0.94
N GLY A 17 8.22 -12.09 0.67
CA GLY A 17 8.62 -11.12 1.67
C GLY A 17 7.40 -10.37 2.20
N ARG A 18 7.58 -9.64 3.30
CA ARG A 18 6.58 -8.66 3.72
C ARG A 18 6.47 -7.61 2.63
N ILE A 19 5.29 -7.51 2.01
CA ILE A 19 4.97 -6.57 0.94
C ILE A 19 3.79 -5.75 1.42
N ASN A 20 3.92 -4.43 1.26
CA ASN A 20 2.85 -3.47 1.40
C ASN A 20 2.59 -2.94 0.00
N MET A 21 1.43 -3.26 -0.57
CA MET A 21 1.08 -2.94 -1.95
C MET A 21 -0.16 -2.06 -1.98
N ASN A 22 -0.16 -1.09 -2.89
CA ASN A 22 -1.35 -0.33 -3.24
C ASN A 22 -1.77 -0.72 -4.66
N VAL A 23 -3.00 -1.18 -4.81
CA VAL A 23 -3.66 -1.30 -6.10
C VAL A 23 -4.47 -0.03 -6.29
N PHE A 24 -4.03 0.78 -7.24
CA PHE A 24 -4.64 2.06 -7.55
C PHE A 24 -6.14 1.89 -7.86
N PRO A 25 -7.03 2.76 -7.33
CA PRO A 25 -6.71 3.98 -6.59
C PRO A 25 -6.68 3.83 -5.06
N ASN A 26 -7.30 2.80 -4.50
CA ASN A 26 -7.67 2.82 -3.07
C ASN A 26 -7.72 1.45 -2.37
N LEU A 27 -7.11 0.41 -2.94
CA LEU A 27 -6.99 -0.89 -2.30
C LEU A 27 -5.57 -1.10 -1.77
N PHE A 28 -5.44 -1.34 -0.48
CA PHE A 28 -4.19 -1.70 0.16
C PHE A 28 -4.13 -3.21 0.44
N VAL A 29 -2.98 -3.82 0.16
CA VAL A 29 -2.74 -5.25 0.34
C VAL A 29 -1.50 -5.43 1.21
N ALA A 30 -1.68 -5.97 2.41
CA ALA A 30 -0.61 -6.27 3.34
C ALA A 30 -0.38 -7.79 3.43
N THR A 31 0.69 -8.28 2.81
CA THR A 31 0.99 -9.72 2.78
C THR A 31 1.44 -10.24 4.15
N SER A 32 1.93 -9.36 5.03
CA SER A 32 2.38 -9.72 6.38
C SER A 32 1.24 -10.14 7.31
N GLY A 33 0.01 -9.70 7.03
CA GLY A 33 -1.21 -10.04 7.78
C GLY A 33 -2.26 -10.77 6.94
N SER A 34 -2.00 -11.02 5.65
CA SER A 34 -3.02 -11.45 4.68
C SER A 34 -4.25 -10.53 4.68
N ASN A 35 -4.01 -9.22 4.83
CA ASN A 35 -5.08 -8.23 4.95
C ASN A 35 -5.27 -7.45 3.65
N LEU A 36 -6.53 -7.21 3.33
CA LEU A 36 -6.98 -6.32 2.27
C LEU A 36 -7.73 -5.17 2.94
N ALA A 37 -7.36 -3.93 2.63
CA ALA A 37 -8.04 -2.75 3.13
C ALA A 37 -8.49 -1.87 1.95
N LEU A 38 -9.81 -1.76 1.75
CA LEU A 38 -10.40 -0.86 0.76
C LEU A 38 -10.75 0.46 1.45
N ARG A 39 -10.21 1.56 0.92
CA ARG A 39 -10.46 2.92 1.42
C ARG A 39 -11.58 3.56 0.61
N VAL A 40 -12.79 3.59 1.15
CA VAL A 40 -13.99 4.14 0.49
C VAL A 40 -14.11 5.62 0.81
N PRO A 41 -13.93 6.53 -0.17
CA PRO A 41 -14.01 7.97 0.09
C PRO A 41 -15.42 8.41 0.50
N LYS A 42 -15.53 9.24 1.53
CA LYS A 42 -16.79 9.90 1.96
C LYS A 42 -16.72 11.42 1.80
N GLY A 43 -15.95 11.84 0.80
CA GLY A 43 -15.53 13.22 0.58
C GLY A 43 -14.03 13.40 0.81
N PRO A 44 -13.51 14.63 0.69
CA PRO A 44 -12.07 14.89 0.76
C PRO A 44 -11.47 14.79 2.18
N THR A 45 -12.31 14.76 3.22
CA THR A 45 -11.86 14.79 4.63
C THR A 45 -12.32 13.58 5.45
N SER A 46 -12.92 12.57 4.81
CA SER A 46 -13.43 11.39 5.51
C SER A 46 -13.35 10.17 4.62
N THR A 47 -12.98 9.04 5.21
CA THR A 47 -12.85 7.75 4.52
C THR A 47 -13.43 6.67 5.42
N GLU A 48 -14.23 5.78 4.84
CA GLU A 48 -14.63 4.53 5.47
C GLU A 48 -13.65 3.44 5.02
N ILE A 49 -13.11 2.65 5.96
CA ILE A 49 -12.12 1.61 5.65
C ILE A 49 -12.77 0.24 5.85
N TRP A 50 -12.77 -0.58 4.79
CA TRP A 50 -13.22 -1.96 4.84
C TRP A 50 -12.02 -2.89 4.86
N ILE A 51 -11.85 -3.66 5.93
CA ILE A 51 -10.70 -4.53 6.13
C ILE A 51 -11.18 -5.99 6.12
N TRP A 52 -10.52 -6.80 5.30
CA TRP A 52 -10.71 -8.24 5.28
C TRP A 52 -9.39 -8.95 5.54
N SER A 53 -9.48 -10.04 6.29
CA SER A 53 -8.37 -10.96 6.48
C SER A 53 -8.62 -12.24 5.68
N CYS A 54 -7.70 -12.54 4.77
CA CYS A 54 -7.73 -13.72 3.92
C CYS A 54 -6.93 -14.84 4.57
N TYR A 55 -7.43 -16.07 4.45
CA TYR A 55 -6.76 -17.26 4.97
C TYR A 55 -6.75 -18.35 3.92
N ASP A 56 -5.78 -19.26 4.00
CA ASP A 56 -5.80 -20.48 3.20
C ASP A 56 -7.04 -21.30 3.55
N GLY A 57 -7.84 -21.67 2.54
CA GLY A 57 -9.01 -22.53 2.70
C GLY A 57 -8.68 -23.93 3.22
N LYS A 58 -7.41 -24.34 3.18
CA LYS A 58 -6.90 -25.61 3.75
C LYS A 58 -6.44 -25.47 5.21
N SER A 59 -6.48 -24.28 5.79
CA SER A 59 -6.11 -24.08 7.21
C SER A 59 -7.08 -24.77 8.14
N THR A 60 -6.57 -25.34 9.22
CA THR A 60 -7.40 -25.87 10.31
C THR A 60 -8.17 -24.74 10.99
N ASP A 61 -9.27 -25.08 11.66
CA ASP A 61 -10.10 -24.10 12.36
C ASP A 61 -9.32 -23.35 13.45
N ASP A 62 -8.44 -24.04 14.18
CA ASP A 62 -7.58 -23.43 15.20
C ASP A 62 -6.60 -22.42 14.61
N LEU A 63 -5.96 -22.77 13.48
CA LEU A 63 -5.04 -21.87 12.79
C LEU A 63 -5.78 -20.65 12.24
N ARG A 64 -6.96 -20.86 11.64
CA ARG A 64 -7.80 -19.77 11.13
C ARG A 64 -8.26 -18.84 12.25
N ASN A 65 -8.64 -19.39 13.41
CA ASN A 65 -9.01 -18.61 14.58
C ASN A 65 -7.84 -17.80 15.15
N MET A 66 -6.66 -18.41 15.25
CA MET A 66 -5.43 -17.72 15.69
C MET A 66 -5.07 -16.58 14.74
N GLN A 67 -5.08 -16.83 13.42
CA GLN A 67 -4.78 -15.81 12.40
C GLN A 67 -5.80 -14.68 12.45
N ARG A 68 -7.09 -15.00 12.64
CA ARG A 68 -8.15 -13.99 12.83
C ARG A 68 -7.93 -13.11 14.05
N GLN A 69 -7.75 -13.71 15.23
CA GLN A 69 -7.52 -12.93 16.45
C GLN A 69 -6.28 -12.03 16.32
N ARG A 70 -5.21 -12.57 15.72
CA ARG A 70 -4.01 -11.78 15.44
C ARG A 70 -4.33 -10.62 14.51
N SER A 71 -5.00 -10.86 13.39
CA SER A 71 -5.30 -9.81 12.42
C SER A 71 -6.13 -8.69 13.03
N GLU A 72 -7.22 -9.04 13.71
CA GLU A 72 -8.10 -8.09 14.40
C GLU A 72 -7.35 -7.24 15.43
N SER A 73 -6.40 -7.85 16.16
CA SER A 73 -5.62 -7.16 17.19
C SER A 73 -4.57 -6.19 16.62
N HIS A 74 -4.22 -6.30 15.33
CA HIS A 74 -3.25 -5.40 14.68
C HIS A 74 -3.94 -4.39 13.76
N PHE A 75 -4.79 -4.87 12.85
CA PHE A 75 -5.42 -4.10 11.77
C PHE A 75 -6.95 -4.05 11.86
N GLY A 76 -7.57 -4.65 12.88
CA GLY A 76 -9.00 -4.47 13.12
C GLY A 76 -9.32 -3.04 13.58
N PRO A 77 -10.61 -2.68 13.74
CA PRO A 77 -11.02 -1.34 14.19
C PRO A 77 -10.45 -0.93 15.55
N SER A 78 -10.14 -1.90 16.42
CA SER A 78 -9.48 -1.70 17.71
C SER A 78 -8.03 -2.21 17.71
N GLY A 79 -7.45 -2.38 16.52
CA GLY A 79 -6.10 -2.92 16.32
C GLY A 79 -5.03 -1.91 16.73
N LEU A 80 -3.90 -2.40 17.25
CA LEU A 80 -2.84 -1.53 17.74
C LEU A 80 -2.20 -0.69 16.61
N PHE A 81 -1.98 -1.28 15.44
CA PHE A 81 -1.36 -0.57 14.32
C PHE A 81 -2.34 0.38 13.64
N GLU A 82 -3.59 -0.04 13.48
CA GLU A 82 -4.62 0.80 12.85
C GLU A 82 -4.94 2.06 13.67
N GLN A 83 -4.85 1.98 15.01
CA GLN A 83 -5.02 3.15 15.88
C GLN A 83 -3.90 4.19 15.70
N GLU A 84 -2.64 3.75 15.69
CA GLU A 84 -1.48 4.62 15.45
C GLU A 84 -1.51 5.24 14.04
N ASP A 85 -1.77 4.42 13.01
CA ASP A 85 -1.86 4.91 11.64
C ASP A 85 -3.07 5.84 11.43
N GLY A 86 -4.19 5.57 12.09
CA GLY A 86 -5.39 6.40 12.05
C GLY A 86 -5.16 7.82 12.56
N GLU A 87 -4.40 7.98 13.65
CA GLU A 87 -4.01 9.30 14.16
C GLU A 87 -3.15 10.06 13.13
N ASN A 88 -2.16 9.40 12.52
CA ASN A 88 -1.31 10.01 11.51
C ASN A 88 -2.13 10.52 10.30
N TRP A 89 -3.12 9.74 9.85
CA TRP A 89 -3.97 10.13 8.73
C TRP A 89 -4.88 11.29 9.07
N ASP A 90 -5.50 11.27 10.25
CA ASP A 90 -6.37 12.36 10.72
C ASP A 90 -5.60 13.67 10.88
N GLN A 91 -4.44 13.63 11.53
CA GLN A 91 -3.60 14.81 11.73
C GLN A 91 -3.01 15.35 10.43
N SER A 92 -2.60 14.48 9.49
CA SER A 92 -2.13 14.91 8.18
C SER A 92 -3.24 15.61 7.39
N THR A 93 -4.45 15.04 7.39
CA THR A 93 -5.61 15.61 6.69
C THR A 93 -6.04 16.93 7.32
N SER A 94 -6.13 16.99 8.64
CA SER A 94 -6.50 18.20 9.37
C SER A 94 -5.43 19.30 9.21
N GLY A 95 -4.16 18.93 9.29
CA GLY A 95 -3.02 19.85 9.16
C GLY A 95 -2.93 20.55 7.81
N THR A 96 -3.29 19.87 6.71
CA THR A 96 -3.27 20.47 5.36
C THR A 96 -4.36 21.51 5.12
N ARG A 97 -5.37 21.60 5.99
CA ARG A 97 -6.46 22.59 5.86
C ARG A 97 -6.12 23.96 6.44
N GLY A 98 -5.00 24.09 7.14
CA GLY A 98 -4.55 25.36 7.70
C GLY A 98 -4.24 26.41 6.61
N LYS A 99 -4.57 27.68 6.86
CA LYS A 99 -4.37 28.78 5.88
C LYS A 99 -2.92 28.96 5.44
N VAL A 100 -1.96 28.60 6.28
CA VAL A 100 -0.53 28.71 6.00
C VAL A 100 0.02 27.38 5.46
N SER A 101 -0.30 26.26 6.09
CA SER A 101 0.17 24.93 5.68
C SER A 101 -0.30 24.56 4.27
N SER A 102 -1.53 24.90 3.89
CA SER A 102 -2.08 24.67 2.54
C SER A 102 -1.32 25.39 1.40
N ARG A 103 -0.41 26.31 1.71
CA ARG A 103 0.38 27.04 0.70
C ARG A 103 1.63 26.29 0.25
N TYR A 104 2.02 25.24 0.97
CA TYR A 104 3.25 24.50 0.72
C TYR A 104 2.94 23.07 0.25
N PRO A 105 3.70 22.54 -0.73
CA PRO A 105 3.53 21.17 -1.17
C PRO A 105 4.04 20.17 -0.12
N LEU A 106 3.50 18.94 -0.16
CA LEU A 106 4.08 17.81 0.54
C LEU A 106 5.43 17.45 -0.09
N ASN A 107 6.37 17.00 0.74
CA ASN A 107 7.70 16.60 0.31
C ASN A 107 7.72 15.11 -0.01
N TYR A 108 8.05 14.75 -1.25
CA TYR A 108 8.26 13.38 -1.71
C TYR A 108 9.64 13.21 -2.36
N SER A 109 10.69 13.77 -1.75
CA SER A 109 12.04 13.84 -2.33
C SER A 109 12.95 12.65 -1.99
N MET A 110 12.47 11.67 -1.22
CA MET A 110 13.29 10.53 -0.82
C MET A 110 13.70 9.70 -2.04
N SER A 111 15.01 9.63 -2.25
CA SER A 111 15.66 8.87 -3.33
C SER A 111 15.35 9.36 -4.74
N ILE A 112 14.90 10.60 -4.92
CA ILE A 112 14.84 11.24 -6.24
C ILE A 112 16.28 11.38 -6.79
N LYS A 113 16.50 11.00 -8.05
CA LYS A 113 17.81 10.95 -8.71
C LYS A 113 18.81 10.07 -7.96
N HIS A 114 18.31 9.06 -7.28
CA HIS A 114 19.13 8.06 -6.60
C HIS A 114 18.57 6.65 -6.78
N GLY A 115 17.37 6.51 -7.38
CA GLY A 115 16.77 5.22 -7.68
C GLY A 115 17.05 4.78 -9.12
N GLU A 116 17.19 3.48 -9.31
CA GLU A 116 17.32 2.81 -10.60
C GLU A 116 16.14 1.86 -10.78
N VAL A 117 15.39 2.03 -11.87
CA VAL A 117 14.35 1.09 -12.26
C VAL A 117 15.01 -0.15 -12.86
N LEU A 118 14.93 -1.25 -12.12
CA LEU A 118 15.44 -2.55 -12.52
C LEU A 118 14.37 -3.35 -13.26
N HIS A 119 14.74 -3.84 -14.44
CA HIS A 119 13.95 -4.78 -15.22
C HIS A 119 14.55 -6.18 -15.10
N GLN A 120 13.75 -7.14 -14.67
CA GLN A 120 14.13 -8.54 -14.60
C GLN A 120 13.06 -9.39 -15.28
N GLU A 121 13.48 -10.24 -16.21
CA GLU A 121 12.59 -11.12 -16.97
C GLU A 121 11.68 -11.93 -16.03
N GLY A 122 10.39 -11.97 -16.35
CA GLY A 122 9.38 -12.66 -15.55
C GLY A 122 8.96 -11.93 -14.27
N THR A 123 9.36 -10.67 -14.05
CA THR A 123 8.96 -9.86 -12.88
C THR A 123 8.48 -8.47 -13.28
N ALA A 124 7.71 -7.82 -12.40
CA ALA A 124 7.38 -6.41 -12.57
C ALA A 124 8.62 -5.52 -12.34
N PRO A 125 8.75 -4.37 -13.03
CA PRO A 125 9.80 -3.41 -12.75
C PRO A 125 9.80 -2.99 -11.28
N ARG A 126 10.99 -2.75 -10.72
CA ARG A 126 11.15 -2.31 -9.32
C ARG A 126 12.27 -1.30 -9.18
N VAL A 127 12.20 -0.50 -8.13
CA VAL A 127 13.34 0.29 -7.66
C VAL A 127 14.27 -0.62 -6.85
N GLU A 128 15.58 -0.40 -6.94
CA GLU A 128 16.65 -1.19 -6.33
C GLU A 128 16.59 -1.30 -4.80
N THR A 129 15.94 -0.34 -4.13
CA THR A 129 15.76 -0.28 -2.67
C THR A 129 14.29 -0.31 -2.25
N HIS A 130 14.02 -0.75 -1.01
CA HIS A 130 12.69 -0.60 -0.39
C HIS A 130 12.51 0.73 0.35
N MET A 131 13.60 1.46 0.63
CA MET A 131 13.57 2.75 1.32
C MET A 131 13.62 3.89 0.30
N ASN A 132 12.46 4.25 -0.23
CA ASN A 132 12.27 5.34 -1.19
C ASN A 132 10.81 5.83 -1.16
N GLU A 133 10.51 6.91 -1.88
CA GLU A 133 9.15 7.44 -2.07
C GLU A 133 8.61 7.29 -3.51
N HIS A 134 9.26 6.46 -4.34
CA HIS A 134 8.88 6.29 -5.74
C HIS A 134 7.46 5.74 -5.89
N ALA A 135 7.05 4.77 -5.06
CA ALA A 135 5.67 4.24 -5.11
C ALA A 135 4.62 5.33 -4.83
N GLN A 136 4.89 6.24 -3.90
CA GLN A 136 4.04 7.37 -3.56
C GLN A 136 4.01 8.38 -4.71
N LEU A 137 5.16 8.75 -5.26
CA LEU A 137 5.26 9.62 -6.44
C LEU A 137 4.48 9.07 -7.62
N TRP A 138 4.62 7.78 -7.93
CA TRP A 138 3.91 7.13 -9.04
C TRP A 138 2.41 7.06 -8.79
N THR A 139 1.98 6.90 -7.54
CA THR A 139 0.55 6.97 -7.19
C THR A 139 -0.03 8.35 -7.53
N TYR A 140 0.65 9.44 -7.15
CA TYR A 140 0.19 10.80 -7.47
C TYR A 140 0.36 11.16 -8.94
N ARG A 141 1.37 10.60 -9.62
CA ARG A 141 1.54 10.77 -11.06
C ARG A 141 0.41 10.10 -11.84
N ALA A 142 0.09 8.85 -11.49
CA ALA A 142 -1.07 8.15 -12.05
C ALA A 142 -2.36 8.92 -11.76
N TRP A 143 -2.57 9.39 -10.53
CA TRP A 143 -3.71 10.24 -10.21
C TRP A 143 -3.80 11.48 -11.11
N ALA A 144 -2.69 12.19 -11.34
CA ALA A 144 -2.67 13.36 -12.21
C ALA A 144 -3.02 13.01 -13.66
N ASP A 145 -2.47 11.91 -14.18
CA ASP A 145 -2.75 11.43 -15.54
C ASP A 145 -4.25 11.05 -15.69
N PHE A 146 -4.82 10.35 -14.70
CA PHE A 146 -6.25 10.01 -14.66
C PHE A 146 -7.15 11.25 -14.60
N MET A 147 -6.75 12.29 -13.86
CA MET A 147 -7.55 13.52 -13.73
C MET A 147 -7.43 14.45 -14.95
N ALA A 148 -6.33 14.35 -15.71
CA ALA A 148 -6.09 15.15 -16.89
C ALA A 148 -6.69 14.54 -18.17
N ALA A 149 -6.71 13.21 -18.27
CA ALA A 149 -7.23 12.52 -19.45
C ALA A 149 -8.75 12.71 -19.60
N LYS A 150 -9.21 12.95 -20.82
CA LYS A 150 -10.64 13.06 -21.14
C LYS A 150 -11.35 11.70 -21.08
N ASP A 151 -10.66 10.65 -21.50
CA ASP A 151 -11.17 9.29 -21.59
C ASP A 151 -10.04 8.24 -21.49
N TRP A 152 -10.43 6.97 -21.55
CA TRP A 152 -9.51 5.83 -21.45
C TRP A 152 -8.57 5.70 -22.63
N ASP A 153 -8.94 6.17 -23.82
CA ASP A 153 -8.07 6.08 -25.01
C ASP A 153 -6.91 7.07 -24.88
N GLU A 154 -7.23 8.30 -24.48
CA GLU A 154 -6.22 9.32 -24.18
C GLU A 154 -5.30 8.88 -23.03
N LEU A 155 -5.87 8.36 -21.93
CA LEU A 155 -5.08 7.89 -20.78
C LEU A 155 -4.12 6.78 -21.19
N ARG A 156 -4.58 5.77 -21.95
CA ARG A 156 -3.72 4.66 -22.39
C ARG A 156 -2.62 5.11 -23.34
N ALA A 157 -2.87 6.13 -24.16
CA ALA A 157 -1.87 6.66 -25.08
C ALA A 157 -0.79 7.48 -24.35
N ASN A 158 -1.17 8.18 -23.27
CA ASN A 158 -0.35 9.25 -22.69
C ASN A 158 0.09 9.04 -21.24
N HIS A 159 -0.36 7.97 -20.56
CA HIS A 159 0.01 7.75 -19.17
C HIS A 159 1.52 7.56 -19.01
N SER A 160 2.03 8.05 -17.88
CA SER A 160 3.45 8.04 -17.58
C SER A 160 3.92 6.62 -17.27
N ILE A 161 5.08 6.25 -17.80
CA ILE A 161 5.74 4.98 -17.53
C ILE A 161 7.11 5.27 -16.89
N PRO A 162 7.41 4.72 -15.71
CA PRO A 162 8.71 4.88 -15.07
C PRO A 162 9.80 4.12 -15.83
N GLU A 163 10.86 4.82 -16.24
CA GLU A 163 12.02 4.21 -16.89
C GLU A 163 13.34 4.85 -16.42
N GLY A 164 14.39 4.05 -16.39
CA GLY A 164 15.76 4.52 -16.13
C GLY A 164 16.03 4.95 -14.70
N PHE A 165 16.78 6.04 -14.55
CA PHE A 165 17.20 6.58 -13.26
C PHE A 165 16.19 7.63 -12.78
N VAL A 166 15.63 7.41 -11.59
CA VAL A 166 14.47 8.12 -11.03
C VAL A 166 14.81 8.82 -9.72
#